data_AF-A0A373LJ75-F1
#
_entry.id   AF-A0A373LJ75-F1
#
_cell.length_a   1.000
_cell.length_b   1.000
_cell.length_c   1.000
_cell.angle_alpha   90.00
_cell.angle_beta   90.00
_cell.angle_gamma   90.00
#
_symmetry.space_group_name_H-M   'P 1'
#
loop_
_entity.id
_entity.type
_entity.pdbx_description
1 polymer ?
#
loop_
_entity_poly.entity_id
_entity_poly.type
_entity_poly.pdbx_seq_one_letter_code
_entity_poly.pdbx_strand_id
1 'polypeptide(L)'
;MEIVVIVVGLALMFIPTGLDTIPLTALIIIGLGCAPIYPSIIHSIPFNFGKENSQSVIGIQMAFAYVGTTFMPPLFGIISQHITIALFPVYILIFTLLMLLSTERLNKMKSVNERN
;
A
#
# COMPACT_ATOMS: atom_id res chain seq x y z
N MET A 1 -11.75 -3.78 1.99
CA MET A 1 -12.23 -2.51 2.59
C MET A 1 -11.11 -1.46 2.61
N GLU A 2 -9.91 -1.83 3.05
CA GLU A 2 -8.72 -0.97 3.18
C GLU A 2 -8.38 -0.18 1.88
N ILE A 3 -8.27 -0.89 0.75
CA ILE A 3 -7.96 -0.27 -0.56
C ILE A 3 -9.02 0.76 -0.97
N VAL A 4 -10.29 0.54 -0.63
CA VAL A 4 -11.37 1.48 -0.97
C VAL A 4 -11.17 2.81 -0.26
N VAL A 5 -10.74 2.79 1.01
CA VAL A 5 -10.44 4.00 1.79
C VAL A 5 -9.30 4.79 1.14
N ILE A 6 -8.25 4.09 0.69
CA ILE A 6 -7.11 4.72 -0.02
C ILE A 6 -7.58 5.36 -1.34
N VAL A 7 -8.42 4.66 -2.11
CA VAL A 7 -8.96 5.18 -3.37
C VAL A 7 -9.84 6.41 -3.16
N VAL A 8 -10.64 6.46 -2.09
CA VAL A 8 -11.42 7.66 -1.73
C VAL A 8 -10.50 8.83 -1.39
N GLY A 9 -9.46 8.60 -0.59
CA GLY A 9 -8.47 9.62 -0.27
C GLY A 9 -7.71 10.12 -1.52
N LEU A 10 -7.34 9.21 -2.42
CA LEU A 10 -6.74 9.55 -3.71
C LEU A 10 -7.69 10.40 -4.58
N ALA A 11 -8.96 10.02 -4.67
CA ALA A 11 -9.95 10.77 -5.43
C ALA A 11 -10.08 12.21 -4.94
N LEU A 12 -10.09 12.43 -3.62
CA LEU A 12 -10.07 13.76 -3.01
C LEU A 12 -8.81 14.55 -3.35
N MET A 13 -7.66 13.88 -3.45
CA MET A 13 -6.37 14.51 -3.76
C MET A 13 -6.28 15.01 -5.21
N PHE A 14 -7.07 14.45 -6.13
CA PHE A 14 -7.13 14.89 -7.53
C PHE A 14 -8.09 16.07 -7.77
N ILE A 15 -8.86 16.50 -6.77
CA ILE A 15 -9.82 17.61 -6.93
C ILE A 15 -9.07 18.95 -6.77
N PRO A 16 -9.03 19.81 -7.81
CA PRO A 16 -8.40 21.13 -7.71
C PRO A 16 -9.35 22.10 -7.03
N THR A 17 -9.30 22.19 -5.70
CA THR A 17 -10.24 23.00 -4.90
C THR A 17 -9.68 24.33 -4.40
N GLY A 18 -8.38 24.58 -4.60
CA GLY A 18 -7.72 25.82 -4.14
C GLY A 18 -7.67 25.98 -2.60
N LEU A 19 -8.08 24.96 -1.85
CA LEU A 19 -8.12 24.93 -0.39
C LEU A 19 -7.09 23.93 0.14
N ASP A 20 -6.13 24.41 0.94
CA ASP A 20 -5.06 23.59 1.53
C ASP A 20 -5.56 22.51 2.50
N THR A 21 -6.80 22.64 2.99
CA THR A 21 -7.43 21.66 3.90
C THR A 21 -7.77 20.33 3.23
N ILE A 22 -7.97 20.33 1.90
CA ILE A 22 -8.39 19.13 1.16
C ILE A 22 -7.23 18.13 1.01
N PRO A 23 -6.02 18.53 0.58
CA PRO A 23 -4.86 17.65 0.59
C PRO A 23 -4.55 17.05 1.97
N LEU A 24 -4.71 17.83 3.05
CA LEU A 24 -4.52 17.33 4.41
C LEU A 24 -5.56 16.25 4.77
N THR A 25 -6.82 16.50 4.47
CA THR A 25 -7.91 15.54 4.72
C THR A 25 -7.72 14.27 3.90
N ALA A 26 -7.32 14.40 2.63
CA ALA A 26 -6.99 13.28 1.75
C ALA A 26 -5.84 12.43 2.32
N LEU A 27 -4.76 13.06 2.81
CA LEU A 27 -3.64 12.37 3.45
C LEU A 27 -4.06 11.60 4.71
N ILE A 28 -4.93 12.17 5.54
CA ILE A 28 -5.47 11.48 6.72
C ILE A 28 -6.26 10.24 6.31
N ILE A 29 -7.13 10.36 5.30
CA ILE A 29 -7.93 9.24 4.79
C ILE A 29 -7.03 8.14 4.20
N ILE A 30 -6.03 8.51 3.39
CA ILE A 30 -5.04 7.57 2.85
C ILE A 30 -4.32 6.85 4.00
N GLY A 31 -3.84 7.59 5.01
CA GLY A 31 -3.17 7.04 6.18
C GLY A 31 -4.04 6.05 6.96
N LEU A 32 -5.32 6.36 7.15
CA LEU A 32 -6.29 5.46 7.78
C LEU A 32 -6.51 4.17 6.97
N GLY A 33 -6.55 4.27 5.64
CA GLY A 33 -6.60 3.10 4.76
C GLY A 33 -5.35 2.23 4.84
N CYS A 34 -4.18 2.84 5.05
CA CYS A 34 -2.91 2.15 5.17
C CYS A 34 -2.68 1.47 6.54
N ALA A 35 -3.24 2.02 7.62
CA ALA A 35 -3.00 1.58 8.99
C ALA A 35 -3.25 0.07 9.24
N PRO A 36 -4.35 -0.55 8.80
CA PRO A 36 -4.63 -1.96 9.07
C PRO A 36 -3.88 -2.94 8.15
N ILE A 37 -3.30 -2.50 7.03
CA ILE A 37 -2.72 -3.38 6.01
C ILE A 37 -1.66 -4.31 6.60
N TYR A 38 -0.68 -3.75 7.31
CA TYR A 38 0.44 -4.52 7.82
C TYR A 38 0.02 -5.52 8.92
N PRO A 39 -0.77 -5.13 9.94
CA PRO A 39 -1.38 -6.07 10.88
C PRO A 39 -2.22 -7.18 10.21
N SER A 40 -3.06 -6.83 9.23
CA SER A 40 -3.88 -7.77 8.47
C SER A 40 -3.04 -8.81 7.74
N ILE A 41 -1.94 -8.38 7.11
CA ILE A 41 -1.00 -9.29 6.42
C ILE A 41 -0.37 -10.25 7.41
N ILE A 42 0.24 -9.76 8.50
CA ILE A 42 0.88 -10.63 9.51
C ILE A 42 -0.10 -11.65 10.07
N HIS A 43 -1.32 -11.21 10.43
CA HIS A 43 -2.35 -12.09 10.97
C HIS A 43 -2.77 -13.19 9.98
N SER A 44 -2.70 -12.93 8.68
CA SER A 44 -3.05 -13.89 7.63
C SER A 44 -1.93 -14.91 7.33
N ILE A 45 -0.66 -14.61 7.64
CA ILE A 45 0.48 -15.47 7.29
C ILE A 45 0.38 -16.89 7.86
N PRO A 46 0.04 -17.11 9.14
CA PRO A 46 -0.09 -18.46 9.70
C PRO A 46 -1.15 -19.31 9.02
N PHE A 47 -2.23 -18.69 8.57
CA PHE A 47 -3.29 -19.37 7.84
C PHE A 47 -2.86 -19.73 6.40
N ASN A 48 -2.00 -18.91 5.79
CA ASN A 48 -1.62 -19.07 4.38
C ASN A 48 -0.42 -19.98 4.18
N PHE A 49 0.52 -19.99 5.12
CA PHE A 49 1.84 -20.62 4.94
C PHE A 49 2.16 -21.65 6.03
N GLY A 50 1.26 -21.89 6.99
CA GLY A 50 1.52 -22.75 8.15
C GLY A 50 2.30 -22.01 9.24
N LYS A 51 2.14 -22.45 10.50
CA LYS A 51 2.80 -21.83 11.66
C LYS A 51 4.31 -22.00 11.61
N GLU A 52 4.76 -23.12 11.06
CA GLU A 52 6.15 -23.52 10.90
C GLU A 52 6.92 -22.62 9.93
N ASN A 53 6.30 -22.14 8.85
CA ASN A 53 6.95 -21.25 7.88
C ASN A 53 6.68 -19.76 8.16
N SER A 54 5.77 -19.44 9.07
CA SER A 54 5.33 -18.07 9.33
C SER A 54 6.48 -17.12 9.68
N GLN A 55 7.40 -17.56 10.54
CA GLN A 55 8.53 -16.73 10.97
C GLN A 55 9.44 -16.34 9.79
N SER A 56 9.76 -17.29 8.93
CA SER A 56 10.57 -17.07 7.73
C SER A 56 9.90 -16.11 6.76
N VAL A 57 8.59 -16.28 6.53
CA VAL A 57 7.80 -15.41 5.64
C VAL A 57 7.71 -13.99 6.19
N ILE A 58 7.45 -13.83 7.49
CA ILE A 58 7.44 -12.50 8.15
C ILE A 58 8.80 -11.81 8.04
N GLY A 59 9.90 -12.55 8.26
CA GLY A 59 11.26 -11.99 8.14
C GLY A 59 11.55 -11.47 6.73
N ILE A 60 11.18 -12.22 5.70
CA ILE A 60 11.32 -11.79 4.30
C ILE A 60 10.47 -10.54 4.03
N GLN A 61 9.20 -10.56 4.45
CA GLN A 61 8.30 -9.41 4.26
C GLN A 61 8.85 -8.15 4.94
N MET A 62 9.37 -8.27 6.16
CA MET A 62 9.98 -7.16 6.89
C MET A 62 11.21 -6.61 6.19
N ALA A 63 12.07 -7.48 5.66
CA ALA A 63 13.23 -7.04 4.89
C ALA A 63 12.83 -6.19 3.68
N PHE A 64 11.84 -6.65 2.89
CA PHE A 64 11.32 -5.87 1.76
C PHE A 64 10.61 -4.59 2.20
N ALA A 65 9.87 -4.61 3.31
CA ALA A 65 9.22 -3.43 3.86
C ALA A 65 10.25 -2.36 4.23
N TYR A 66 11.32 -2.73 4.95
CA TYR A 66 12.37 -1.79 5.36
C TYR A 66 13.18 -1.24 4.18
N VAL A 67 13.47 -2.09 3.19
CA VAL A 67 14.08 -1.65 1.93
C VAL A 67 13.15 -0.61 1.27
N GLY A 68 11.86 -0.91 1.14
CA GLY A 68 10.86 0.02 0.61
C GLY A 68 10.84 1.35 1.38
N THR A 69 10.68 1.32 2.70
CA THR A 69 10.61 2.55 3.51
C THR A 69 11.91 3.37 3.47
N THR A 70 13.05 2.74 3.20
CA THR A 70 14.34 3.43 3.07
C THR A 70 14.47 4.12 1.72
N PHE A 71 14.06 3.47 0.61
CA PHE A 71 14.26 4.00 -0.74
C PHE A 71 13.10 4.85 -1.26
N MET A 72 11.87 4.61 -0.83
CA MET A 72 10.69 5.31 -1.35
C MET A 72 10.69 6.82 -1.02
N PRO A 73 10.98 7.27 0.22
CA PRO A 73 11.01 8.70 0.51
C PRO A 73 12.10 9.46 -0.28
N PRO A 74 13.36 8.99 -0.38
CA PRO A 74 14.36 9.62 -1.23
C PRO A 74 13.99 9.63 -2.73
N LEU A 75 13.44 8.52 -3.23
CA LEU A 75 12.99 8.42 -4.62
C LEU A 75 11.93 9.49 -4.92
N PHE A 76 10.91 9.61 -4.06
CA PHE A 76 9.89 10.65 -4.21
C PHE A 76 10.47 12.06 -4.02
N GLY A 77 11.42 12.23 -3.09
CA GLY A 77 12.13 13.49 -2.88
C GLY A 77 12.79 13.99 -4.17
N ILE A 78 13.57 13.14 -4.85
CA ILE A 78 14.22 13.46 -6.13
C ILE A 78 13.18 13.82 -7.20
N ILE A 79 12.09 13.05 -7.31
CA ILE A 79 10.99 13.31 -8.26
C ILE A 79 10.35 14.68 -7.99
N SER A 80 10.08 14.99 -6.71
CA SER A 80 9.42 16.23 -6.30
C SER A 80 10.28 17.46 -6.57
N GLN A 81 11.62 17.32 -6.44
CA GLN A 81 12.58 18.39 -6.68
C GLN A 81 12.82 18.68 -8.17
N HIS A 82 12.85 17.64 -9.02
CA HIS A 82 13.21 17.78 -10.43
C HIS A 82 12.00 17.91 -11.36
N ILE A 83 10.84 17.37 -10.99
CA ILE A 83 9.64 17.34 -11.85
C ILE A 83 8.53 18.21 -11.26
N THR A 84 7.85 17.73 -10.23
CA THR A 84 6.85 18.51 -9.46
C THR A 84 6.31 17.69 -8.29
N ILE A 85 5.96 18.37 -7.20
CA ILE A 85 5.25 17.75 -6.07
C ILE A 85 3.83 17.30 -6.44
N ALA A 86 3.24 17.85 -7.50
CA ALA A 86 1.92 17.46 -7.99
C ALA A 86 1.85 15.99 -8.49
N LEU A 87 3.00 15.30 -8.61
CA LEU A 87 3.06 13.87 -8.90
C LEU A 87 2.80 12.98 -7.67
N PHE A 88 2.71 13.53 -6.46
CA PHE A 88 2.46 12.74 -5.25
C PHE A 88 1.19 11.87 -5.33
N PRO A 89 0.02 12.34 -5.80
CA PRO A 89 -1.17 11.50 -5.92
C PRO A 89 -0.96 10.35 -6.92
N VAL A 90 -0.23 10.61 -8.01
CA VAL A 90 0.12 9.59 -9.01
C VAL A 90 1.07 8.55 -8.42
N TYR A 91 2.03 8.99 -7.60
CA TYR A 91 2.96 8.12 -6.89
C TYR A 91 2.21 7.13 -5.98
N ILE A 92 1.30 7.63 -5.12
CA ILE A 92 0.47 6.79 -4.25
C ILE A 92 -0.47 5.88 -5.05
N LEU A 93 -1.01 6.36 -6.17
CA LEU A 93 -1.87 5.56 -7.07
C LEU A 93 -1.12 4.33 -7.62
N ILE A 94 0.12 4.49 -8.08
CA ILE A 94 0.93 3.38 -8.59
C ILE A 94 1.12 2.30 -7.51
N PHE A 95 1.48 2.68 -6.28
CA PHE A 95 1.64 1.72 -5.18
C PHE A 95 0.32 1.06 -4.78
N THR A 96 -0.78 1.80 -4.81
CA THR A 96 -2.12 1.27 -4.54
C THR A 96 -2.51 0.21 -5.57
N LEU A 97 -2.22 0.44 -6.86
CA LEU A 97 -2.45 -0.54 -7.92
C LEU A 97 -1.56 -1.78 -7.76
N LEU A 98 -0.27 -1.60 -7.46
CA LEU A 98 0.63 -2.72 -7.19
C LEU A 98 0.16 -3.58 -6.01
N MET A 99 -0.31 -2.95 -4.94
CA MET A 99 -0.88 -3.64 -3.78
C MET A 99 -2.15 -4.41 -4.15
N LEU A 100 -3.07 -3.81 -4.91
CA LEU A 100 -4.31 -4.45 -5.36
C LEU A 100 -4.01 -5.69 -6.22
N LEU A 101 -3.12 -5.56 -7.21
CA LEU A 101 -2.71 -6.68 -8.08
C LEU A 101 -2.05 -7.81 -7.30
N SER A 102 -1.19 -7.48 -6.33
CA SER A 102 -0.53 -8.47 -5.48
C SER A 102 -1.53 -9.23 -4.60
N THR A 103 -2.51 -8.51 -4.04
CA THR A 103 -3.57 -9.08 -3.21
C THR A 103 -4.47 -10.01 -4.04
N GLU A 104 -4.87 -9.58 -5.24
CA GLU A 104 -5.67 -10.42 -6.14
C GLU A 104 -4.91 -11.67 -6.59
N ARG A 105 -3.62 -11.55 -6.92
CA ARG A 105 -2.79 -12.70 -7.29
C ARG A 105 -2.69 -13.72 -6.15
N LEU A 106 -2.48 -13.24 -4.92
CA LEU A 106 -2.44 -14.11 -3.74
C LEU A 106 -3.77 -14.85 -3.54
N ASN A 107 -4.89 -14.15 -3.64
CA ASN A 107 -6.22 -14.77 -3.53
C ASN A 107 -6.50 -15.78 -4.66
N LYS A 108 -6.09 -15.48 -5.90
CA LYS A 108 -6.20 -16.42 -7.02
C LYS A 108 -5.38 -17.69 -6.77
N MET A 109 -4.13 -17.56 -6.33
CA MET A 109 -3.27 -18.71 -6.01
C MET A 109 -3.87 -19.60 -4.92
N LYS A 110 -4.43 -19.02 -3.85
CA LYS A 110 -5.17 -19.77 -2.83
C LYS A 110 -6.36 -20.53 -3.40
N SER A 111 -7.20 -19.87 -4.20
CA SER A 111 -8.39 -20.50 -4.80
C SER A 111 -8.07 -21.65 -5.77
N VAL A 112 -6.86 -21.68 -6.33
CA VAL A 112 -6.37 -22.79 -7.16
C VAL A 112 -5.87 -23.93 -6.26
N ASN A 113 -5.17 -23.61 -5.17
CA ASN A 113 -4.68 -24.61 -4.22
C ASN A 113 -5.80 -25.32 -3.44
N GLU A 114 -6.96 -24.69 -3.23
CA GLU A 114 -8.14 -25.32 -2.60
C GLU A 114 -8.96 -26.22 -3.55
N ARG A 115 -8.69 -26.16 -4.86
CA ARG A 115 -9.40 -26.97 -5.89
C ARG A 115 -8.61 -28.21 -6.35
N ASN A 116 -7.36 -28.35 -5.92
CA ASN A 116 -6.49 -29.50 -6.19
C ASN A 116 -6.34 -30.35 -4.92
#